data_AF-A0A3P7IZ06-F1
#
_entry.id   AF-A0A3P7IZ06-F1
#
_cell.length_a   1.000
_cell.length_b   1.000
_cell.length_c   1.000
_cell.angle_alpha   90.00
_cell.angle_beta   90.00
_cell.angle_gamma   90.00
#
_symmetry.space_group_name_H-M   'P 1'
#
loop_
_entity.id
_entity.type
_entity.pdbx_description
1 polymer ?
#
loop_
_entity_poly.entity_id
_entity_poly.type
_entity_poly.pdbx_seq_one_letter_code
_entity_poly.pdbx_strand_id
1 'polypeptide(L)'
;MVHLLSGEIDVLLLLVSAQIHISNCKMFESLLQLKEIRERFDFWIRDSHCLNPVNKSVFYFFRSNEKLPRNRLINWLIQFYNLLMAKFSLYFTNVLANFCSIDDIKTVHTIDNGFNFISNATQFVKKTDAVCLAIVMDREKCSENFYGFGYHRLKDRFTPGPPTEPRKGVAALCPAVFRLPSPAEGHKSAQSHNNVFEKYQGDIYGFIESNLRHPAKNRYFYDSEKDHCMFGDIVEAELYIVIVYAGRVCEKDAAVLAFIQQMTTSLRGSRLFLSLKNAAK
;
A
#
# COMPACT_ATOMS: atom_id res chain seq x y z
N MET A 1 -33.22 11.59 10.41
CA MET A 1 -32.60 12.14 9.18
C MET A 1 -31.28 12.88 9.49
N VAL A 2 -31.25 13.81 10.46
CA VAL A 2 -30.00 14.51 10.88
C VAL A 2 -28.92 13.55 11.41
N HIS A 3 -29.28 12.56 12.24
CA HIS A 3 -28.33 11.55 12.74
C HIS A 3 -27.71 10.67 11.64
N LEU A 4 -28.44 10.41 10.55
CA LEU A 4 -27.96 9.59 9.45
C LEU A 4 -26.91 10.33 8.62
N LEU A 5 -27.17 11.61 8.33
CA LEU A 5 -26.24 12.48 7.61
C LEU A 5 -24.97 12.76 8.43
N SER A 6 -25.10 12.94 9.74
CA SER A 6 -23.95 13.08 10.64
C SER A 6 -23.07 11.83 10.58
N GLY A 7 -23.65 10.63 10.72
CA GLY A 7 -22.89 9.38 10.66
C GLY A 7 -22.21 9.14 9.30
N GLU A 8 -22.85 9.55 8.20
CA GLU A 8 -22.27 9.50 6.86
C GLU A 8 -21.02 10.39 6.75
N ILE A 9 -21.13 11.65 7.17
CA ILE A 9 -20.03 12.62 7.13
C ILE A 9 -18.88 12.16 8.04
N ASP A 10 -19.19 11.66 9.24
CA ASP A 10 -18.20 11.17 10.19
C ASP A 10 -17.39 10.00 9.62
N VAL A 11 -18.08 9.03 9.02
CA VAL A 11 -17.43 7.89 8.35
C VAL A 11 -16.56 8.35 7.18
N LEU A 12 -17.06 9.26 6.34
CA LEU A 12 -16.31 9.77 5.20
C LEU A 12 -15.04 10.51 5.66
N LEU A 13 -15.15 11.33 6.71
CA LEU A 13 -14.02 12.05 7.28
C LEU A 13 -12.96 11.09 7.83
N LEU A 14 -13.39 10.02 8.52
CA LEU A 14 -12.48 8.98 9.00
C LEU A 14 -11.78 8.26 7.84
N LEU A 15 -12.51 7.90 6.77
CA LEU A 15 -11.94 7.24 5.59
C LEU A 15 -10.89 8.11 4.88
N VAL A 16 -11.19 9.40 4.69
CA VAL A 16 -10.26 10.35 4.06
C VAL A 16 -9.03 10.57 4.94
N SER A 17 -9.20 10.68 6.25
CA SER A 17 -8.08 10.79 7.18
C SER A 17 -7.22 9.52 7.18
N ALA A 18 -7.82 8.33 7.12
CA ALA A 18 -7.07 7.07 7.02
C ALA A 18 -6.28 7.00 5.71
N GLN A 19 -6.86 7.44 4.59
CA GLN A 19 -6.16 7.56 3.31
C GLN A 19 -4.92 8.46 3.43
N ILE A 20 -5.02 9.60 4.11
CA ILE A 20 -3.89 10.51 4.34
C ILE A 20 -2.82 9.85 5.22
N HIS A 21 -3.20 9.15 6.28
CA HIS A 21 -2.24 8.45 7.14
C HIS A 21 -1.50 7.34 6.40
N ILE A 22 -2.22 6.55 5.60
CA ILE A 22 -1.66 5.45 4.80
C ILE A 22 -0.71 5.99 3.74
N SER A 23 -1.08 7.04 3.01
CA SER A 23 -0.23 7.64 1.97
C SER A 23 1.05 8.27 2.53
N ASN A 24 1.04 8.66 3.81
CA ASN A 24 2.21 9.17 4.53
C ASN A 24 2.95 8.07 5.32
N CYS A 25 2.62 6.80 5.08
CA CYS A 25 3.20 5.63 5.76
C CYS A 25 3.17 5.70 7.30
N LYS A 26 2.13 6.33 7.87
CA LYS A 26 1.90 6.43 9.33
C LYS A 26 1.18 5.18 9.84
N MET A 27 1.91 4.09 10.09
CA MET A 27 1.32 2.77 10.39
C MET A 27 0.34 2.79 11.57
N PHE A 28 0.74 3.37 12.70
CA PHE A 28 -0.05 3.30 13.93
C PHE A 28 -1.37 4.06 13.81
N GLU A 29 -1.29 5.30 13.32
CA GLU A 29 -2.43 6.16 13.07
C GLU A 29 -3.37 5.53 12.04
N SER A 30 -2.82 4.94 10.98
CA SER A 30 -3.60 4.22 9.97
C SER A 30 -4.34 3.03 10.58
N LEU A 31 -3.66 2.21 11.39
CA LEU A 31 -4.24 1.01 12.00
C LEU A 31 -5.37 1.37 12.99
N LEU A 32 -5.12 2.35 13.86
CA LEU A 32 -6.10 2.81 14.83
C LEU A 32 -7.34 3.35 14.11
N GLN A 33 -7.13 4.15 13.08
CA GLN A 33 -8.25 4.75 12.34
C GLN A 33 -9.03 3.72 11.52
N LEU A 34 -8.38 2.74 10.90
CA LEU A 34 -9.06 1.63 10.22
C LEU A 34 -9.93 0.83 11.19
N LYS A 35 -9.46 0.60 12.42
CA LYS A 35 -10.25 -0.05 13.47
C LYS A 35 -11.44 0.82 13.91
N GLU A 36 -11.24 2.13 14.07
CA GLU A 36 -12.33 3.05 14.42
C GLU A 36 -13.40 3.11 13.32
N ILE A 37 -12.99 3.24 12.04
CA ILE A 37 -13.90 3.21 10.90
C ILE A 37 -14.78 1.98 10.97
N ARG A 38 -14.16 0.81 11.18
CA ARG A 38 -14.86 -0.47 11.28
C ARG A 38 -15.97 -0.45 12.34
N GLU A 39 -15.64 0.00 13.56
CA GLU A 39 -16.59 0.06 14.68
C GLU A 39 -17.73 1.07 14.43
N ARG A 40 -17.39 2.25 13.91
CA ARG A 40 -18.36 3.31 13.57
C ARG A 40 -19.29 2.90 12.44
N PHE A 41 -18.76 2.21 11.43
CA PHE A 41 -19.52 1.76 10.26
C PHE A 41 -20.52 0.66 10.62
N ASP A 42 -20.13 -0.30 11.47
CA ASP A 42 -21.02 -1.32 12.02
C ASP A 42 -22.18 -0.69 12.83
N PHE A 43 -21.87 0.33 13.62
CA PHE A 43 -22.88 1.05 14.40
C PHE A 43 -23.86 1.81 13.49
N TRP A 44 -23.33 2.63 12.57
CA TRP A 44 -24.13 3.46 11.67
C TRP A 44 -25.05 2.63 10.77
N ILE A 45 -24.56 1.54 10.19
CA ILE A 45 -25.38 0.71 9.31
C ILE A 45 -26.51 0.00 10.08
N ARG A 46 -26.23 -0.49 11.28
CA ARG A 46 -27.26 -1.12 12.14
C ARG A 46 -28.36 -0.12 12.51
N ASP A 47 -27.98 1.11 12.86
CA ASP A 47 -28.91 2.19 13.21
C ASP A 47 -29.72 2.66 11.99
N SER A 48 -29.12 2.65 10.80
CA SER A 48 -29.74 3.16 9.58
C SER A 48 -30.87 2.30 8.98
N HIS A 49 -31.16 1.12 9.55
CA HIS A 49 -32.06 0.11 8.98
C HIS A 49 -31.82 -0.19 7.48
N CYS A 50 -30.64 0.16 6.93
CA CYS A 50 -30.33 0.03 5.50
C CYS A 50 -30.01 -1.41 5.08
N LEU A 51 -29.87 -2.32 6.05
CA LEU A 51 -29.79 -3.75 5.86
C LEU A 51 -31.13 -4.39 6.22
N ASN A 52 -31.55 -5.40 5.46
CA ASN A 52 -32.68 -6.25 5.84
C ASN A 52 -32.55 -6.71 7.31
N PRO A 53 -33.65 -7.00 8.02
CA PRO A 53 -33.68 -7.30 9.47
C PRO A 53 -32.95 -8.59 9.89
N VAL A 54 -32.14 -9.19 9.02
CA VAL A 54 -31.26 -10.28 9.38
C VAL A 54 -30.07 -9.65 10.12
N ASN A 55 -29.94 -9.96 11.41
CA ASN A 55 -28.85 -9.62 12.35
C ASN A 55 -27.43 -10.05 11.87
N LYS A 56 -27.08 -9.83 10.60
CA LYS A 56 -25.76 -10.11 10.05
C LYS A 56 -24.90 -8.86 10.19
N SER A 57 -23.72 -9.03 10.77
CA SER A 57 -22.71 -7.99 10.82
C SER A 57 -22.38 -7.48 9.42
N VAL A 58 -22.03 -6.20 9.30
CA VAL A 58 -21.59 -5.58 8.05
C VAL A 58 -20.38 -6.33 7.44
N PHE A 59 -19.62 -7.08 8.25
CA PHE A 59 -18.56 -7.99 7.79
C PHE A 59 -19.01 -9.02 6.76
N TYR A 60 -20.29 -9.38 6.74
CA TYR A 60 -20.82 -10.23 5.68
C TYR A 60 -20.71 -9.55 4.30
N PHE A 61 -20.91 -8.23 4.20
CA PHE A 61 -20.77 -7.48 2.95
C PHE A 61 -19.32 -7.09 2.62
N PHE A 62 -18.44 -7.03 3.62
CA PHE A 62 -17.00 -6.80 3.40
C PHE A 62 -16.27 -8.03 2.83
N ARG A 63 -16.85 -9.24 2.96
CA ARG A 63 -16.21 -10.52 2.58
C ARG A 63 -17.00 -11.41 1.61
N SER A 64 -18.27 -11.12 1.34
CA SER A 64 -19.10 -11.97 0.48
C SER A 64 -19.58 -11.25 -0.79
N ASN A 65 -19.66 -12.00 -1.89
CA ASN A 65 -20.32 -11.59 -3.13
C ASN A 65 -21.86 -11.62 -3.03
N GLU A 66 -22.44 -11.89 -1.86
CA GLU A 66 -23.90 -11.94 -1.69
C GLU A 66 -24.48 -10.54 -1.47
N LYS A 67 -25.45 -10.20 -2.34
CA LYS A 67 -26.36 -9.03 -2.30
C LYS A 67 -25.78 -7.80 -1.60
N LEU A 68 -24.88 -7.08 -2.29
CA LEU A 68 -24.41 -5.75 -1.90
C LEU A 68 -25.58 -4.87 -1.41
N PRO A 69 -25.34 -3.99 -0.40
CA PRO A 69 -26.38 -3.11 0.10
C PRO A 69 -27.02 -2.33 -1.05
N ARG A 70 -28.37 -2.24 -1.06
CA ARG A 70 -29.13 -1.53 -2.11
C ARG A 70 -28.68 -0.07 -2.25
N ASN A 71 -28.19 0.52 -1.16
CA ASN A 71 -27.67 1.89 -1.16
C ASN A 71 -26.27 1.93 -1.79
N ARG A 72 -26.19 2.58 -2.96
CA ARG A 72 -24.95 2.74 -3.74
C ARG A 72 -23.84 3.46 -2.98
N LEU A 73 -24.19 4.45 -2.15
CA LEU A 73 -23.21 5.19 -1.35
C LEU A 73 -22.61 4.32 -0.24
N ILE A 74 -23.45 3.58 0.48
CA ILE A 74 -22.97 2.64 1.51
C ILE A 74 -22.02 1.61 0.89
N ASN A 75 -22.38 1.07 -0.28
CA ASN A 75 -21.49 0.20 -1.03
C ASN A 75 -20.18 0.90 -1.41
N TRP A 76 -20.24 2.15 -1.89
CA TRP A 76 -19.05 2.92 -2.23
C TRP A 76 -18.12 3.11 -1.01
N LEU A 77 -18.67 3.43 0.17
CA LEU A 77 -17.91 3.57 1.41
C LEU A 77 -17.26 2.23 1.84
N ILE A 78 -17.98 1.11 1.67
CA ILE A 78 -17.44 -0.24 1.90
C ILE A 78 -16.24 -0.51 0.98
N GLN A 79 -16.38 -0.20 -0.32
CA GLN A 79 -15.31 -0.37 -1.28
C GLN A 79 -14.12 0.55 -1.00
N PHE A 80 -14.37 1.77 -0.50
CA PHE A 80 -13.30 2.67 -0.08
C PHE A 80 -12.53 2.10 1.12
N TYR A 81 -13.24 1.64 2.14
CA TYR A 81 -12.62 0.94 3.28
C TYR A 81 -11.79 -0.27 2.83
N ASN A 82 -12.31 -1.11 1.93
CA ASN A 82 -11.60 -2.28 1.39
C ASN A 82 -10.31 -1.89 0.65
N LEU A 83 -10.35 -0.82 -0.16
CA LEU A 83 -9.16 -0.26 -0.80
C LEU A 83 -8.13 0.17 0.24
N LEU A 84 -8.54 0.88 1.29
CA LEU A 84 -7.63 1.33 2.36
C LEU A 84 -7.02 0.16 3.12
N MET A 85 -7.81 -0.87 3.42
CA MET A 85 -7.31 -2.11 4.02
C MET A 85 -6.26 -2.78 3.13
N ALA A 86 -6.53 -2.90 1.82
CA ALA A 86 -5.58 -3.50 0.89
C ALA A 86 -4.28 -2.68 0.76
N LYS A 87 -4.36 -1.34 0.77
CA LYS A 87 -3.18 -0.46 0.82
C LYS A 87 -2.40 -0.64 2.11
N PHE A 88 -3.08 -0.63 3.24
CA PHE A 88 -2.45 -0.82 4.55
C PHE A 88 -1.71 -2.15 4.60
N SER A 89 -2.36 -3.23 4.15
CA SER A 89 -1.75 -4.55 4.03
C SER A 89 -0.53 -4.53 3.12
N LEU A 90 -0.61 -3.93 1.92
CA LEU A 90 0.53 -3.83 1.00
C LEU A 90 1.69 -3.03 1.60
N TYR A 91 1.42 -1.84 2.15
CA TYR A 91 2.45 -0.90 2.61
C TYR A 91 3.12 -1.31 3.91
N PHE A 92 2.41 -2.06 4.75
CA PHE A 92 2.93 -2.48 6.04
C PHE A 92 3.12 -3.99 6.16
N THR A 93 2.99 -4.78 5.08
CA THR A 93 3.19 -6.25 5.11
C THR A 93 4.52 -6.65 5.75
N ASN A 94 5.61 -5.94 5.43
CA ASN A 94 6.94 -6.22 5.99
C ASN A 94 7.01 -5.93 7.50
N VAL A 95 6.26 -4.92 7.97
CA VAL A 95 6.19 -4.59 9.39
C VAL A 95 5.29 -5.58 10.11
N LEU A 96 4.12 -5.89 9.55
CA LEU A 96 3.16 -6.86 10.06
C LEU A 96 3.78 -8.25 10.19
N ALA A 97 4.66 -8.65 9.26
CA ALA A 97 5.36 -9.94 9.32
C ALA A 97 6.22 -10.12 10.58
N ASN A 98 6.61 -9.03 11.26
CA ASN A 98 7.34 -9.11 12.52
C ASN A 98 6.43 -9.31 13.75
N PHE A 99 5.13 -9.09 13.62
CA PHE A 99 4.17 -9.10 14.72
C PHE A 99 3.03 -10.11 14.55
N CYS A 100 2.81 -10.61 13.34
CA CYS A 100 1.76 -11.56 13.00
C CYS A 100 2.34 -12.96 12.75
N SER A 101 1.52 -13.99 12.91
CA SER A 101 1.91 -15.35 12.53
C SER A 101 2.04 -15.48 11.00
N ILE A 102 2.72 -16.53 10.54
CA ILE A 102 2.85 -16.81 9.11
C ILE A 102 1.46 -17.02 8.47
N ASP A 103 0.53 -17.65 9.19
CA ASP A 103 -0.82 -17.92 8.68
C ASP A 103 -1.68 -16.65 8.62
N ASP A 104 -1.48 -15.71 9.56
CA ASP A 104 -2.10 -14.39 9.50
C ASP A 104 -1.60 -13.61 8.26
N ILE A 105 -0.29 -13.66 7.99
CA ILE A 105 0.30 -12.98 6.83
C ILE A 105 -0.18 -13.60 5.52
N LYS A 106 -0.23 -14.94 5.43
CA LYS A 106 -0.82 -15.63 4.27
C LYS A 106 -2.27 -15.21 4.06
N THR A 107 -3.04 -15.14 5.14
CA THR A 107 -4.42 -14.64 5.09
C THR A 107 -4.44 -13.23 4.52
N VAL A 108 -3.63 -12.31 5.03
CA VAL A 108 -3.53 -10.93 4.52
C VAL A 108 -3.20 -10.88 3.02
N HIS A 109 -2.36 -11.79 2.53
CA HIS A 109 -1.98 -11.84 1.11
C HIS A 109 -3.09 -12.41 0.20
N THR A 110 -4.02 -13.18 0.77
CA THR A 110 -5.10 -13.86 0.05
C THR A 110 -6.51 -13.33 0.36
N ILE A 111 -6.63 -12.28 1.19
CA ILE A 111 -7.92 -11.62 1.47
C ILE A 111 -8.51 -11.11 0.15
N ASP A 112 -9.60 -11.75 -0.26
CA ASP A 112 -10.38 -11.32 -1.42
C ASP A 112 -11.39 -10.25 -1.00
N ASN A 113 -10.93 -9.00 -1.00
CA ASN A 113 -11.75 -7.81 -0.76
C ASN A 113 -11.96 -6.97 -2.04
N GLY A 114 -11.69 -7.57 -3.20
CA GLY A 114 -11.66 -6.88 -4.50
C GLY A 114 -10.32 -6.24 -4.87
N PHE A 115 -9.32 -6.22 -3.97
CA PHE A 115 -8.03 -5.57 -4.18
C PHE A 115 -6.83 -6.47 -3.84
N ASN A 116 -6.42 -7.32 -4.79
CA ASN A 116 -5.35 -8.32 -4.60
C ASN A 116 -3.94 -7.84 -4.97
N PHE A 117 -3.48 -6.72 -4.41
CA PHE A 117 -2.23 -6.06 -4.78
C PHE A 117 -0.97 -6.92 -4.60
N ILE A 118 -0.82 -7.57 -3.45
CA ILE A 118 0.37 -8.38 -3.14
C ILE A 118 0.44 -9.60 -4.07
N SER A 119 -0.67 -10.32 -4.24
CA SER A 119 -0.76 -11.47 -5.15
C SER A 119 -0.44 -11.08 -6.59
N ASN A 120 -1.00 -9.97 -7.09
CA ASN A 120 -0.74 -9.48 -8.45
C ASN A 120 0.74 -9.13 -8.66
N ALA A 121 1.36 -8.45 -7.69
CA ALA A 121 2.79 -8.12 -7.76
C ALA A 121 3.67 -9.38 -7.75
N THR A 122 3.37 -10.35 -6.88
CA THR A 122 4.09 -11.63 -6.81
C THR A 122 3.97 -12.44 -8.10
N GLN A 123 2.78 -12.52 -8.68
CA GLN A 123 2.55 -13.20 -9.96
C GLN A 123 3.28 -12.50 -11.11
N PHE A 124 3.27 -11.16 -11.12
CA PHE A 124 3.96 -10.38 -12.13
C PHE A 124 5.49 -10.60 -12.11
N VAL A 125 6.10 -10.53 -10.92
CA VAL A 125 7.55 -10.76 -10.75
C VAL A 125 7.92 -12.16 -11.24
N LYS A 126 7.15 -13.19 -10.85
CA LYS A 126 7.37 -14.57 -11.30
C LYS A 126 7.21 -14.75 -12.81
N LYS A 127 6.28 -14.03 -13.44
CA LYS A 127 5.99 -14.15 -14.87
C LYS A 127 7.01 -13.43 -15.76
N THR A 128 7.55 -12.32 -15.28
CA THR A 128 8.44 -11.44 -16.06
C THR A 128 9.91 -11.60 -15.74
N ASP A 129 10.25 -12.39 -14.70
CA ASP A 129 11.62 -12.56 -14.20
C ASP A 129 12.24 -11.23 -13.76
N ALA A 130 11.41 -10.32 -13.23
CA ALA A 130 11.89 -9.08 -12.63
C ALA A 130 12.75 -9.41 -11.41
N VAL A 131 13.93 -8.79 -11.33
CA VAL A 131 14.87 -9.01 -10.22
C VAL A 131 14.35 -8.36 -8.94
N CYS A 132 13.73 -7.18 -9.08
CA CYS A 132 13.13 -6.49 -7.96
C CYS A 132 11.86 -5.75 -8.40
N LEU A 133 10.83 -5.80 -7.56
CA LEU A 133 9.70 -4.87 -7.62
C LEU A 133 9.59 -4.22 -6.25
N ALA A 134 9.64 -2.90 -6.20
CA ALA A 134 9.54 -2.16 -4.95
C ALA A 134 8.54 -1.01 -5.04
N ILE A 135 7.86 -0.75 -3.94
CA ILE A 135 7.24 0.55 -3.67
C ILE A 135 8.11 1.22 -2.63
N VAL A 136 8.63 2.40 -2.95
CA VAL A 136 9.53 3.16 -2.10
C VAL A 136 8.93 4.51 -1.76
N MET A 137 9.27 5.03 -0.59
CA MET A 137 8.92 6.38 -0.17
C MET A 137 10.09 7.32 -0.41
N ASP A 138 9.89 8.37 -1.19
CA ASP A 138 10.85 9.47 -1.31
C ASP A 138 10.73 10.36 -0.07
N ARG A 139 11.83 10.46 0.68
CA ARG A 139 11.92 11.25 1.91
C ARG A 139 12.87 12.43 1.77
N GLU A 140 13.21 12.85 0.56
CA GLU A 140 14.10 14.00 0.31
C GLU A 140 13.60 15.28 0.98
N LYS A 141 12.29 15.51 0.97
CA LYS A 141 11.67 16.69 1.60
C LYS A 141 11.41 16.52 3.11
N CYS A 142 11.71 15.36 3.69
CA CYS A 142 11.44 15.08 5.10
C CYS A 142 12.64 15.48 5.97
N SER A 143 12.46 16.47 6.85
CA SER A 143 13.46 16.88 7.83
C SER A 143 13.57 15.97 9.06
N GLU A 144 12.62 15.04 9.25
CA GLU A 144 12.61 14.12 10.38
C GLU A 144 13.58 12.95 10.20
N ASN A 145 14.28 12.60 11.29
CA ASN A 145 15.08 11.38 11.36
C ASN A 145 14.23 10.13 11.08
N PHE A 146 14.77 9.20 10.28
CA PHE A 146 14.09 7.96 9.95
C PHE A 146 14.53 6.81 10.83
N TYR A 147 13.58 6.16 11.49
CA TYR A 147 13.86 4.99 12.33
C TYR A 147 13.30 3.69 11.74
N GLY A 148 12.71 3.74 10.55
CA GLY A 148 11.98 2.64 9.94
C GLY A 148 10.46 2.80 10.04
N PHE A 149 9.73 2.02 9.24
CA PHE A 149 8.27 1.96 9.29
C PHE A 149 7.80 1.16 10.51
N GLY A 150 6.67 1.54 11.11
CA GLY A 150 6.09 0.87 12.28
C GLY A 150 6.26 1.63 13.59
N TYR A 151 6.37 0.90 14.70
CA TYR A 151 6.36 1.43 16.07
C TYR A 151 7.68 2.08 16.52
N HIS A 152 8.26 2.93 15.67
CA HIS A 152 9.54 3.60 15.95
C HIS A 152 9.38 5.05 16.45
N ARG A 153 8.14 5.58 16.44
CA ARG A 153 7.81 6.97 16.82
C ARG A 153 7.36 7.16 18.27
N LEU A 154 7.27 6.09 19.05
CA LEU A 154 6.92 6.22 20.46
C LEU A 154 8.19 6.64 21.23
N LYS A 155 8.14 7.86 21.83
CA LYS A 155 9.22 8.40 22.68
C LYS A 155 9.62 7.40 23.77
N ASP A 156 8.62 6.69 24.30
CA ASP A 156 8.78 5.60 25.24
C ASP A 156 8.55 4.28 24.50
N ARG A 157 9.64 3.59 24.16
CA ARG A 157 9.57 2.28 23.51
C ARG A 157 8.90 1.30 24.45
N PHE A 158 7.89 0.57 23.97
CA PHE A 158 7.35 -0.60 24.67
C PHE A 158 8.29 -1.81 24.61
N THR A 159 9.47 -1.70 24.00
CA THR A 159 10.47 -2.76 23.87
C THR A 159 11.72 -2.47 24.73
N PRO A 160 12.12 -3.40 25.61
CA PRO A 160 13.40 -3.31 26.29
C PRO A 160 14.53 -3.54 25.26
N GLY A 161 15.33 -2.51 24.99
CA GLY A 161 16.47 -2.57 24.07
C GLY A 161 17.15 -1.22 23.91
N PRO A 162 18.41 -1.19 23.42
CA PRO A 162 19.14 0.06 23.20
C PRO A 162 18.40 0.96 22.20
N PRO A 163 18.56 2.29 22.30
CA PRO A 163 17.97 3.21 21.33
C PRO A 163 18.44 2.88 19.90
N THR A 164 17.56 2.33 19.08
CA THR A 164 17.71 2.22 17.62
C THR A 164 18.13 3.59 17.09
N GLU A 165 19.34 3.65 16.55
CA GLU A 165 19.84 4.83 15.87
C GLU A 165 19.01 5.11 14.61
N PRO A 166 18.88 6.39 14.21
CA PRO A 166 18.24 6.71 12.95
C PRO A 166 19.05 6.12 11.79
N ARG A 167 18.34 5.59 10.79
CA ARG A 167 18.94 5.19 9.52
C ARG A 167 19.56 6.42 8.86
N LYS A 168 20.66 6.22 8.14
CA LYS A 168 21.42 7.27 7.44
C LYS A 168 21.53 6.98 5.95
N GLY A 169 21.86 8.01 5.17
CA GLY A 169 22.09 7.91 3.73
C GLY A 169 20.85 7.49 2.93
N VAL A 170 21.07 6.79 1.82
CA VAL A 170 19.99 6.36 0.90
C VAL A 170 18.95 5.47 1.61
N ALA A 171 19.37 4.67 2.60
CA ALA A 171 18.46 3.85 3.40
C ALA A 171 17.41 4.66 4.19
N ALA A 172 17.69 5.94 4.47
CA ALA A 172 16.76 6.88 5.10
C ALA A 172 15.99 7.73 4.10
N LEU A 173 16.59 8.06 2.96
CA LEU A 173 15.99 8.89 1.91
C LEU A 173 15.00 8.10 1.04
N CYS A 174 15.27 6.82 0.79
CA CYS A 174 14.48 5.99 -0.12
C CYS A 174 14.13 4.61 0.48
N PRO A 175 13.46 4.54 1.64
CA PRO A 175 13.08 3.26 2.23
C PRO A 175 12.01 2.53 1.41
N ALA A 176 12.17 1.21 1.26
CA ALA A 176 11.14 0.34 0.70
C ALA A 176 9.97 0.16 1.67
N VAL A 177 8.79 0.57 1.21
CA VAL A 177 7.48 0.35 1.83
C VAL A 177 7.01 -1.08 1.54
N PHE A 178 7.14 -1.49 0.27
CA PHE A 178 6.89 -2.85 -0.19
C PHE A 178 8.03 -3.29 -1.10
N ARG A 179 8.39 -4.57 -1.09
CA ARG A 179 9.40 -5.11 -2.01
C ARG A 179 9.26 -6.60 -2.23
N LEU A 180 9.60 -7.01 -3.44
CA LEU A 180 9.77 -8.38 -3.88
C LEU A 180 11.17 -8.54 -4.49
N PRO A 181 11.86 -9.67 -4.25
CA PRO A 181 11.46 -10.75 -3.32
C PRO A 181 11.39 -10.27 -1.86
N SER A 182 10.54 -10.93 -1.06
CA SER A 182 10.31 -10.53 0.34
C SER A 182 11.52 -10.92 1.20
N PRO A 183 11.97 -10.06 2.14
CA PRO A 183 13.07 -10.42 3.03
C PRO A 183 12.80 -11.66 3.89
N ALA A 184 11.54 -11.99 4.15
CA ALA A 184 11.15 -13.15 4.96
C ALA A 184 11.30 -14.51 4.23
N GLU A 185 11.49 -14.50 2.91
CA GLU A 185 11.79 -15.73 2.15
C GLU A 185 13.25 -16.19 2.36
N GLY A 186 14.08 -15.38 3.04
CA GLY A 186 15.37 -15.79 3.59
C GLY A 186 15.21 -16.23 5.04
N HIS A 187 15.24 -17.54 5.28
CA HIS A 187 15.29 -18.10 6.63
C HIS A 187 16.40 -17.45 7.48
N LYS A 188 16.03 -16.99 8.68
CA LYS A 188 16.84 -16.97 9.91
C LYS A 188 18.36 -16.81 9.72
N SER A 189 18.82 -15.64 9.29
CA SER A 189 20.09 -15.12 9.78
C SER A 189 20.10 -13.61 9.68
N ALA A 190 20.54 -12.95 10.74
CA ALA A 190 20.81 -11.51 10.78
C ALA A 190 22.04 -11.12 9.90
N GLN A 191 22.37 -11.93 8.88
CA GLN A 191 23.52 -11.82 7.98
C GLN A 191 23.20 -12.38 6.58
N SER A 192 21.99 -12.19 6.03
CA SER A 192 21.78 -12.40 4.60
C SER A 192 22.30 -11.19 3.82
N HIS A 193 23.57 -11.23 3.44
CA HIS A 193 24.27 -10.25 2.60
C HIS A 193 23.69 -10.11 1.17
N ASN A 194 22.53 -10.72 0.86
CA ASN A 194 21.91 -10.73 -0.47
C ASN A 194 20.50 -10.13 -0.47
N ASN A 195 20.33 -8.98 0.18
CA ASN A 195 19.10 -8.23 0.00
C ASN A 195 19.09 -7.56 -1.38
N VAL A 196 18.41 -8.18 -2.34
CA VAL A 196 18.32 -7.72 -3.73
C VAL A 196 17.91 -6.25 -3.83
N PHE A 197 16.99 -5.79 -2.97
CA PHE A 197 16.59 -4.38 -2.96
C PHE A 197 17.73 -3.46 -2.53
N GLU A 198 18.50 -3.82 -1.50
CA GLU A 198 19.63 -2.99 -1.02
C GLU A 198 20.71 -2.83 -2.10
N LYS A 199 20.93 -3.87 -2.92
CA LYS A 199 21.84 -3.80 -4.08
C LYS A 199 21.44 -2.69 -5.06
N TYR A 200 20.15 -2.57 -5.38
CA TYR A 200 19.66 -1.59 -6.36
C TYR A 200 19.16 -0.28 -5.73
N GLN A 201 19.20 -0.13 -4.40
CA GLN A 201 18.55 0.98 -3.71
C GLN A 201 19.12 2.34 -4.13
N GLY A 202 20.44 2.44 -4.29
CA GLY A 202 21.10 3.66 -4.78
C GLY A 202 20.67 4.02 -6.19
N ASP A 203 20.61 3.03 -7.08
CA ASP A 203 20.21 3.21 -8.48
C ASP A 203 18.72 3.56 -8.60
N ILE A 204 17.87 2.93 -7.78
CA ILE A 204 16.44 3.25 -7.67
C ILE A 204 16.26 4.70 -7.22
N TYR A 205 17.01 5.14 -6.22
CA TYR A 205 16.95 6.53 -5.74
C TYR A 205 17.38 7.52 -6.82
N GLY A 206 18.50 7.24 -7.50
CA GLY A 206 18.97 8.05 -8.63
C GLY A 206 17.96 8.09 -9.78
N PHE A 207 17.29 6.98 -10.09
CA PHE A 207 16.23 6.93 -11.09
C PHE A 207 15.00 7.75 -10.69
N ILE A 208 14.59 7.72 -9.42
CA ILE A 208 13.50 8.56 -8.93
C ILE A 208 13.85 10.04 -9.07
N GLU A 209 15.03 10.42 -8.60
CA GLU A 209 15.53 11.79 -8.66
C GLU A 209 15.60 12.30 -10.10
N SER A 210 16.22 11.52 -10.98
CA SER A 210 16.48 11.93 -12.35
C SER A 210 15.24 11.85 -13.24
N ASN A 211 14.36 10.86 -13.08
CA ASN A 211 13.27 10.59 -14.02
C ASN A 211 11.87 10.77 -13.43
N LEU A 212 11.60 10.32 -12.20
CA LEU A 212 10.22 10.23 -11.70
C LEU A 212 9.75 11.47 -10.92
N ARG A 213 10.65 12.26 -10.34
CA ARG A 213 10.31 13.56 -9.72
C ARG A 213 9.79 14.58 -10.73
N HIS A 214 10.12 14.41 -12.01
CA HIS A 214 9.76 15.32 -13.08
C HIS A 214 8.82 14.63 -14.09
N PRO A 215 7.51 14.92 -14.09
CA PRO A 215 6.52 14.21 -14.90
C PRO A 215 6.77 14.19 -16.42
N ALA A 216 7.61 15.09 -16.92
CA ALA A 216 7.96 15.21 -18.34
C ALA A 216 9.04 14.22 -18.82
N LYS A 217 9.65 13.45 -17.91
CA LYS A 217 10.74 12.52 -18.23
C LYS A 217 10.26 11.07 -18.40
N ASN A 218 11.10 10.25 -19.02
CA ASN A 218 10.79 8.87 -19.34
C ASN A 218 10.64 8.01 -18.09
N ARG A 219 9.60 7.18 -18.06
CA ARG A 219 9.31 6.19 -17.00
C ARG A 219 10.17 4.92 -17.10
N TYR A 220 11.25 5.00 -17.87
CA TYR A 220 12.18 3.93 -18.18
C TYR A 220 13.61 4.47 -18.14
N PHE A 221 14.53 3.63 -17.68
CA PHE A 221 15.97 3.90 -17.70
C PHE A 221 16.72 2.58 -17.93
N TYR A 222 17.77 2.60 -18.72
CA TYR A 222 18.69 1.47 -18.88
C TYR A 222 20.12 1.95 -18.62
N ASP A 223 20.79 1.27 -17.70
CA ASP A 223 22.20 1.48 -17.40
C ASP A 223 23.01 0.44 -18.17
N SER A 224 23.78 0.88 -19.17
CA SER A 224 24.62 0.01 -19.97
C SER A 224 25.90 -0.44 -19.25
N GLU A 225 26.35 0.29 -18.22
CA GLU A 225 27.55 -0.07 -17.46
C GLU A 225 27.25 -1.15 -16.43
N LYS A 226 26.09 -1.02 -15.76
CA LYS A 226 25.63 -1.97 -14.74
C LYS A 226 24.70 -3.06 -15.28
N ASP A 227 24.40 -3.00 -16.57
CA ASP A 227 23.52 -3.90 -17.32
C ASP A 227 22.20 -4.23 -16.61
N HIS A 228 21.42 -3.19 -16.31
CA HIS A 228 20.07 -3.35 -15.79
C HIS A 228 19.17 -2.21 -16.26
N CYS A 229 17.87 -2.48 -16.36
CA CYS A 229 16.88 -1.46 -16.65
C CYS A 229 15.83 -1.34 -15.56
N MET A 230 15.27 -0.15 -15.44
CA MET A 230 14.23 0.21 -14.49
C MET A 230 13.01 0.77 -15.21
N PHE A 231 11.84 0.37 -14.74
CA PHE A 231 10.58 1.01 -15.04
C PHE A 231 10.00 1.58 -13.76
N GLY A 232 9.32 2.72 -13.83
CA GLY A 232 8.67 3.24 -12.65
C GLY A 232 7.66 4.34 -12.91
N ASP A 233 6.83 4.57 -11.91
CA ASP A 233 5.81 5.61 -11.94
C ASP A 233 5.47 6.04 -10.50
N ILE A 234 4.84 7.19 -10.38
CA ILE A 234 4.31 7.68 -9.11
C ILE A 234 3.13 6.79 -8.74
N VAL A 235 3.04 6.37 -7.48
CA VAL A 235 1.86 5.69 -6.94
C VAL A 235 0.90 6.73 -6.39
N GLU A 236 1.25 7.38 -5.29
CA GLU A 236 0.50 8.46 -4.66
C GLU A 236 1.41 9.23 -3.69
N ALA A 237 1.16 10.53 -3.49
CA ALA A 237 2.02 11.39 -2.66
C ALA A 237 3.51 11.26 -3.05
N GLU A 238 4.37 10.87 -2.10
CA GLU A 238 5.81 10.66 -2.29
C GLU A 238 6.15 9.16 -2.45
N LEU A 239 5.18 8.33 -2.87
CA LEU A 239 5.39 6.89 -3.12
C LEU A 239 5.60 6.62 -4.61
N TYR A 240 6.59 5.80 -4.91
CA TYR A 240 6.97 5.40 -6.26
C TYR A 240 7.00 3.89 -6.38
N ILE A 241 6.49 3.35 -7.48
CA ILE A 241 6.68 1.95 -7.85
C ILE A 241 7.85 1.87 -8.83
N VAL A 242 8.79 0.96 -8.56
CA VAL A 242 9.96 0.73 -9.41
C VAL A 242 10.13 -0.77 -9.63
N ILE A 243 10.37 -1.16 -10.87
CA ILE A 243 10.59 -2.54 -11.30
C ILE A 243 11.96 -2.59 -11.97
N VAL A 244 12.82 -3.50 -11.50
CA VAL A 244 14.20 -3.66 -11.95
C VAL A 244 14.35 -5.01 -12.64
N TYR A 245 14.96 -5.00 -13.81
CA TYR A 245 15.34 -6.19 -14.57
C TYR A 245 16.86 -6.25 -14.71
N ALA A 246 17.43 -7.45 -14.64
CA ALA A 246 18.80 -7.67 -15.12
C ALA A 246 18.79 -7.61 -16.66
N GLY A 247 19.75 -6.90 -17.23
CA GLY A 247 19.83 -6.66 -18.67
C GLY A 247 18.80 -5.65 -19.18
N ARG A 248 18.68 -5.61 -20.50
CA ARG A 248 17.82 -4.67 -21.22
C ARG A 248 16.46 -5.28 -21.56
N VAL A 249 15.41 -4.67 -21.04
CA VAL A 249 14.03 -4.88 -21.50
C VAL A 249 13.59 -3.70 -22.38
N CYS A 250 12.72 -3.96 -23.36
CA CYS A 250 12.20 -2.92 -24.25
C CYS A 250 11.43 -1.84 -23.45
N GLU A 251 11.76 -0.57 -23.65
CA GLU A 251 11.04 0.57 -23.02
C GLU A 251 9.52 0.53 -23.27
N LYS A 252 9.10 -0.05 -24.41
CA LYS A 252 7.70 -0.19 -24.82
C LYS A 252 7.11 -1.55 -24.46
N ASP A 253 7.69 -2.28 -23.51
CA ASP A 253 7.15 -3.56 -23.07
C ASP A 253 5.71 -3.39 -22.53
N ALA A 254 4.75 -3.94 -23.27
CA ALA A 254 3.34 -3.74 -22.97
C ALA A 254 2.93 -4.39 -21.65
N ALA A 255 3.56 -5.49 -21.24
CA ALA A 255 3.21 -6.19 -20.00
C ALA A 255 3.64 -5.39 -18.78
N VAL A 256 4.86 -4.84 -18.79
CA VAL A 256 5.38 -4.00 -17.69
C VAL A 256 4.58 -2.70 -17.58
N LEU A 257 4.37 -2.01 -18.71
CA LEU A 257 3.64 -0.75 -18.73
C LEU A 257 2.17 -0.92 -18.30
N ALA A 258 1.49 -1.95 -18.79
CA ALA A 258 0.11 -2.24 -18.39
C ALA A 258 0.01 -2.58 -16.91
N PHE A 259 0.96 -3.36 -16.37
CA PHE A 259 1.01 -3.69 -14.95
C PHE A 259 1.20 -2.43 -14.07
N ILE A 260 2.19 -1.59 -14.37
CA ILE A 260 2.43 -0.34 -13.61
C ILE A 260 1.21 0.56 -13.67
N GLN A 261 0.62 0.74 -14.86
CA GLN A 261 -0.58 1.56 -15.02
C GLN A 261 -1.77 1.00 -14.23
N GLN A 262 -2.01 -0.32 -14.30
CA GLN A 262 -3.09 -0.96 -13.56
C GLN A 262 -2.89 -0.84 -12.05
N MET A 263 -1.67 -1.09 -11.57
CA MET A 263 -1.33 -1.05 -10.15
C MET A 263 -1.48 0.36 -9.58
N THR A 264 -0.89 1.38 -10.24
CA THR A 264 -0.97 2.78 -9.80
C THR A 264 -2.40 3.32 -9.87
N THR A 265 -3.15 3.03 -10.94
CA THR A 265 -4.56 3.45 -11.07
C THR A 265 -5.45 2.82 -10.00
N SER A 266 -5.21 1.55 -9.67
CA SER A 266 -5.97 0.83 -8.66
C SER A 266 -5.63 1.31 -7.25
N LEU A 267 -4.35 1.54 -6.94
CA LEU A 267 -3.90 2.13 -5.68
C LEU A 267 -4.47 3.55 -5.51
N ARG A 268 -4.48 4.39 -6.54
CA ARG A 268 -5.12 5.72 -6.47
C ARG A 268 -6.64 5.66 -6.28
N GLY A 269 -7.25 4.49 -6.42
CA GLY A 269 -8.70 4.33 -6.34
C GLY A 269 -9.43 5.05 -7.48
N SER A 270 -8.80 5.34 -8.61
CA SER A 270 -9.37 6.21 -9.65
C SER A 270 -10.74 5.73 -10.12
N ARG A 271 -10.90 4.41 -10.32
CA ARG A 271 -12.19 3.80 -10.71
C ARG A 271 -13.24 3.92 -9.60
N LEU A 272 -12.83 3.79 -8.34
CA LEU A 272 -13.72 3.94 -7.19
C LEU A 272 -14.22 5.38 -7.09
N PHE A 273 -13.34 6.39 -7.13
CA PHE A 273 -13.78 7.79 -7.06
C PHE A 273 -14.62 8.20 -8.27
N LEU A 274 -14.33 7.67 -9.46
CA LEU A 274 -15.16 7.89 -10.65
C LEU A 274 -16.56 7.27 -10.51
N SER A 275 -16.71 6.13 -9.82
CA SER A 275 -18.03 5.50 -9.64
C SER A 275 -18.95 6.31 -8.73
N LEU A 276 -18.41 7.12 -7.81
CA LEU A 276 -19.20 8.04 -6.99
C LEU A 276 -19.95 9.07 -7.83
N LYS A 277 -19.30 9.62 -8.87
CA LYS A 277 -19.93 10.57 -9.81
C LYS A 277 -21.12 9.96 -10.55
N ASN A 278 -21.07 8.66 -10.83
CA ASN A 278 -22.15 7.94 -11.48
C ASN A 278 -23.22 7.47 -10.49
N ALA A 279 -22.90 7.36 -9.20
CA ALA A 279 -23.86 7.03 -8.15
C ALA A 279 -24.79 8.21 -7.77
N ALA A 280 -24.37 9.44 -8.06
CA ALA A 280 -25.16 10.67 -7.88
C ALA A 280 -26.16 10.95 -9.03
N LYS A 281 -26.20 10.08 -10.05
CA LYS A 281 -27.22 10.06 -11.12
C LYS A 281 -28.17 8.88 -10.91
#